data_AF-A0A924S3J3-F1
#
_entry.id   AF-A0A924S3J3-F1
#
_cell.length_a   1.000
_cell.length_b   1.000
_cell.length_c   1.000
_cell.angle_alpha   90.00
_cell.angle_beta   90.00
_cell.angle_gamma   90.00
#
_symmetry.space_group_name_H-M   'P 1'
#
loop_
_entity.id
_entity.type
_entity.pdbx_description
1 polymer ?
#
loop_
_entity_poly.entity_id
_entity_poly.type
_entity_poly.pdbx_seq_one_letter_code
_entity_poly.pdbx_strand_id
1 'polypeptide(L)'
;MLATIASLGLLQLGHETTPELVQLTGVALFMWTLAAAPTRPRLAAVSAVVALTVIAASGAPTIALALGASGFAICQWSRYPGALGLRPWLVLGMLAGALVAAAGHAWAWRAGIHWTSAWALVRLGAWFLWPGWLLALWTLWRWRQHLTYRHIAVPSVGVAVALVASLSMDASDRALLLAVPGIAVLAAFALPTLKRSAGSAIDWFSVFFFTALAIAIWVFYLGMMTGTPAKAALRIAHLLPGFGARFSAPLLALAIAGMAAWLALVRWRTARVQHALWKSLVLPASGVALSWLLLLTLGLPVIDYARSYRPWVYMIAQHVPNGTCVAAQLPRSALAALENYTNWRIDAQGDVARTSECPYLLVDENPRSPVPAPPGWTLVAHLHRPSERDESTAVFKRAVAPSPHAGEFGRVAQAR
;
A
#
# COMPACT_ATOMS: atom_id res chain seq x y z
N MET A 1 17.36 -7.47 2.53
CA MET A 1 16.78 -8.36 1.49
C MET A 1 15.82 -9.37 2.11
N LEU A 2 16.25 -10.35 2.89
CA LEU A 2 15.27 -11.30 3.50
C LEU A 2 14.32 -10.60 4.50
N ALA A 3 14.85 -9.69 5.32
CA ALA A 3 14.03 -8.97 6.32
C ALA A 3 13.01 -8.00 5.68
N THR A 4 13.31 -7.47 4.49
CA THR A 4 12.39 -6.61 3.74
C THR A 4 11.29 -7.44 3.09
N ILE A 5 11.61 -8.63 2.57
CA ILE A 5 10.58 -9.54 2.01
C ILE A 5 9.65 -10.05 3.11
N ALA A 6 10.18 -10.26 4.32
CA ALA A 6 9.39 -10.75 5.45
C ALA A 6 8.42 -9.69 6.03
N SER A 7 8.52 -8.41 5.67
CA SER A 7 7.62 -7.38 6.19
C SER A 7 6.27 -7.40 5.47
N LEU A 8 5.19 -7.58 6.23
CA LEU A 8 3.82 -7.68 5.71
C LEU A 8 3.38 -6.43 4.95
N GLY A 9 3.80 -5.24 5.39
CA GLY A 9 3.45 -3.97 4.76
C GLY A 9 3.93 -3.84 3.31
N LEU A 10 5.01 -4.53 2.95
CA LEU A 10 5.54 -4.52 1.58
C LEU A 10 4.71 -5.40 0.63
N LEU A 11 3.93 -6.36 1.12
CA LEU A 11 3.23 -7.31 0.26
C LEU A 11 2.22 -6.61 -0.65
N GLN A 12 1.34 -5.79 -0.07
CA GLN A 12 0.35 -5.06 -0.85
C GLN A 12 1.00 -3.91 -1.63
N LEU A 13 1.67 -2.98 -0.93
CA LEU A 13 2.25 -1.78 -1.56
C LEU A 13 3.34 -2.11 -2.59
N GLY A 14 4.02 -3.25 -2.46
CA GLY A 14 5.00 -3.74 -3.43
C GLY A 14 4.41 -4.22 -4.76
N HIS A 15 3.10 -4.47 -4.81
CA HIS A 15 2.39 -4.88 -6.02
C HIS A 15 1.44 -3.79 -6.54
N GLU A 16 1.41 -2.63 -5.90
CA GLU A 16 0.71 -1.45 -6.39
C GLU A 16 1.66 -0.60 -7.26
N THR A 17 1.18 -0.08 -8.38
CA THR A 17 1.97 0.79 -9.27
C THR A 17 1.93 2.23 -8.76
N THR A 18 2.60 2.48 -7.64
CA THR A 18 2.53 3.75 -6.93
C THR A 18 3.92 4.38 -6.75
N PRO A 19 4.01 5.71 -6.58
CA PRO A 19 5.32 6.38 -6.45
C PRO A 19 6.12 5.96 -5.21
N GLU A 20 5.48 5.34 -4.21
CA GLU A 20 6.13 4.92 -2.97
C GLU A 20 7.22 3.87 -3.19
N LEU A 21 7.13 3.03 -4.23
CA LEU A 21 8.20 2.07 -4.56
C LEU A 21 9.47 2.77 -5.08
N VAL A 22 9.30 3.86 -5.81
CA VAL A 22 10.39 4.73 -6.25
C VAL A 22 11.01 5.43 -5.04
N GLN A 23 10.19 5.93 -4.12
CA GLN A 23 10.65 6.51 -2.86
C GLN A 23 11.42 5.47 -2.03
N LEU A 24 10.91 4.24 -1.89
CA LEU A 24 11.57 3.15 -1.16
C LEU A 24 12.95 2.83 -1.74
N THR A 25 13.05 2.78 -3.07
CA THR A 25 14.32 2.58 -3.80
C THR A 25 15.28 3.74 -3.53
N GLY A 26 14.79 4.98 -3.58
CA GLY A 26 15.56 6.18 -3.23
C GLY A 26 16.08 6.15 -1.79
N VAL A 27 15.26 5.75 -0.81
CA VAL A 27 15.66 5.64 0.59
C VAL A 27 16.71 4.55 0.79
N ALA A 28 16.55 3.39 0.14
CA ALA A 28 17.55 2.33 0.17
C ALA A 28 18.89 2.79 -0.45
N LEU A 29 18.85 3.51 -1.58
CA LEU A 29 20.03 4.11 -2.21
C LEU A 29 20.68 5.18 -1.33
N PHE A 30 19.88 5.99 -0.62
CA PHE A 30 20.37 6.98 0.33
C PHE A 30 21.08 6.34 1.52
N MET A 31 20.52 5.27 2.09
CA MET A 31 21.19 4.51 3.15
C MET A 31 22.50 3.89 2.66
N TRP A 32 22.50 3.32 1.45
CA TRP A 32 23.72 2.80 0.83
C TRP A 32 24.77 3.90 0.63
N THR A 33 24.35 5.09 0.21
CA THR A 33 25.22 6.26 0.04
C THR A 33 25.98 6.58 1.33
N LEU A 34 25.26 6.63 2.45
CA LEU A 34 25.87 6.85 3.76
C LEU A 34 26.78 5.67 4.15
N ALA A 35 26.41 4.43 3.87
CA ALA A 35 27.30 3.30 4.16
C ALA A 35 28.59 3.30 3.30
N ALA A 36 28.49 3.70 2.03
CA ALA A 36 29.58 3.67 1.05
C ALA A 36 30.54 4.87 1.14
N ALA A 37 30.14 5.97 1.78
CA ALA A 37 30.94 7.21 1.84
C ALA A 37 32.41 7.02 2.27
N PRO A 38 32.75 6.18 3.28
CA PRO A 38 34.14 5.99 3.70
C PRO A 38 35.01 5.23 2.69
N THR A 39 34.42 4.36 1.86
CA THR A 39 35.16 3.43 0.98
C THR A 39 35.05 3.77 -0.50
N ARG A 40 33.96 4.42 -0.93
CA ARG A 40 33.66 4.75 -2.33
C ARG A 40 33.10 6.17 -2.47
N PRO A 41 33.89 7.22 -2.20
CA PRO A 41 33.39 8.59 -2.07
C PRO A 41 32.77 9.15 -3.35
N ARG A 42 33.32 8.83 -4.53
CA ARG A 42 32.76 9.29 -5.83
C ARG A 42 31.39 8.69 -6.12
N LEU A 43 31.24 7.39 -5.90
CA LEU A 43 29.96 6.70 -6.11
C LEU A 43 28.92 7.16 -5.08
N ALA A 44 29.33 7.35 -3.82
CA ALA A 44 28.48 7.90 -2.77
C ALA A 44 28.01 9.33 -3.09
N ALA A 45 28.88 10.18 -3.64
CA ALA A 45 28.52 11.53 -4.05
C ALA A 45 27.42 11.54 -5.13
N VAL A 46 27.59 10.76 -6.20
CA VAL A 46 26.59 10.63 -7.26
C VAL A 46 25.28 10.07 -6.72
N SER A 47 25.35 9.00 -5.92
CA SER A 47 24.16 8.38 -5.37
C SER A 47 23.43 9.25 -4.35
N ALA A 48 24.11 10.15 -3.63
CA ALA A 48 23.46 11.12 -2.74
C ALA A 48 22.51 12.03 -3.51
N VAL A 49 23.02 12.63 -4.59
CA VAL A 49 22.25 13.54 -5.44
C VAL A 49 21.09 12.81 -6.09
N VAL A 50 21.35 11.63 -6.68
CA VAL A 50 20.32 10.81 -7.33
C VAL A 50 19.25 10.39 -6.33
N ALA A 51 19.62 9.85 -5.17
CA ALA A 51 18.67 9.36 -4.18
C ALA A 51 17.73 10.47 -3.69
N LEU A 52 18.27 11.62 -3.30
CA LEU A 52 17.47 12.74 -2.79
C LEU A 52 16.57 13.33 -3.87
N THR A 53 17.07 13.44 -5.11
CA THR A 53 16.28 13.95 -6.23
C THR A 53 15.15 12.99 -6.60
N VAL A 54 15.40 11.68 -6.63
CA VAL A 54 14.39 10.66 -6.93
C VAL A 54 13.28 10.62 -5.87
N ILE A 55 13.61 10.73 -4.58
CA ILE A 55 12.62 10.80 -3.50
C ILE A 55 11.74 12.05 -3.66
N ALA A 56 12.34 13.19 -3.98
CA ALA A 56 11.59 14.44 -4.19
C ALA A 56 10.70 14.38 -5.44
N ALA A 57 11.23 13.87 -6.56
CA ALA A 57 10.52 13.72 -7.83
C ALA A 57 9.32 12.77 -7.74
N SER A 58 9.38 11.79 -6.84
CA SER A 58 8.28 10.84 -6.57
C SER A 58 7.26 11.39 -5.55
N GLY A 59 7.25 12.69 -5.28
CA GLY A 59 6.23 13.34 -4.46
C GLY A 59 6.48 13.33 -2.95
N ALA A 60 7.71 13.06 -2.51
CA ALA A 60 8.13 13.09 -1.10
C ALA A 60 9.27 14.10 -0.81
N PRO A 61 9.16 15.38 -1.21
CA PRO A 61 10.24 16.34 -1.06
C PRO A 61 10.62 16.64 0.40
N THR A 62 9.65 16.67 1.32
CA THR A 62 9.90 16.86 2.75
C THR A 62 10.73 15.72 3.35
N ILE A 63 10.45 14.48 2.95
CA ILE A 63 11.21 13.29 3.37
C ILE A 63 12.62 13.33 2.78
N ALA A 64 12.79 13.73 1.51
CA ALA A 64 14.10 13.92 0.90
C ALA A 64 14.94 14.94 1.70
N LEU A 65 14.39 16.10 2.03
CA LEU A 65 15.10 17.11 2.83
C LEU A 65 15.41 16.61 4.24
N ALA A 66 14.45 15.96 4.91
CA ALA A 66 14.66 15.41 6.25
C ALA A 66 15.78 14.36 6.27
N LEU A 67 15.79 13.44 5.28
CA LEU A 67 16.87 12.46 5.14
C LEU A 67 18.20 13.14 4.81
N GLY A 68 18.22 14.09 3.88
CA GLY A 68 19.42 14.85 3.50
C GLY A 68 20.04 15.61 4.68
N ALA A 69 19.23 16.33 5.44
CA ALA A 69 19.64 17.07 6.64
C ALA A 69 20.17 16.11 7.73
N SER A 70 19.47 14.99 7.95
CA SER A 70 19.90 14.01 8.93
C SER A 70 21.19 13.30 8.51
N GLY A 71 21.34 12.99 7.22
CA GLY A 71 22.58 12.46 6.65
C GLY A 71 23.73 13.45 6.75
N PHE A 72 23.47 14.75 6.57
CA PHE A 72 24.45 15.81 6.75
C PHE A 72 24.92 15.86 8.21
N ALA A 73 24.00 15.83 9.18
CA ALA A 73 24.34 15.80 10.60
C ALA A 73 25.19 14.56 10.98
N ILE A 74 24.81 13.36 10.51
CA ILE A 74 25.60 12.13 10.71
C ILE A 74 27.01 12.28 10.12
N CYS A 75 27.14 12.89 8.94
CA CYS A 75 28.44 13.09 8.29
C CYS A 75 29.27 14.16 8.99
N GLN A 76 28.65 15.21 9.54
CA GLN A 76 29.29 16.28 10.28
C GLN A 76 29.98 15.77 11.56
N TRP A 77 29.34 14.84 12.27
CA TRP A 77 29.91 14.23 13.48
C TRP A 77 30.74 12.97 13.20
N SER A 78 30.96 12.63 11.93
CA SER A 78 31.73 11.45 11.56
C SER A 78 33.24 11.72 11.60
N ARG A 79 34.00 10.74 12.07
CA ARG A 79 35.49 10.79 12.05
C ARG A 79 36.10 10.33 10.72
N TYR A 80 35.29 9.84 9.78
CA TYR A 80 35.78 9.33 8.49
C TYR A 80 35.92 10.46 7.46
N PRO A 81 37.10 10.66 6.84
CA PRO A 81 37.31 11.69 5.83
C PRO A 81 36.34 11.58 4.64
N GLY A 82 36.02 10.36 4.20
CA GLY A 82 35.07 10.13 3.10
C GLY A 82 33.63 10.55 3.43
N ALA A 83 33.22 10.48 4.70
CA ALA A 83 31.91 10.98 5.14
C ALA A 83 31.89 12.51 5.16
N LEU A 84 32.98 13.14 5.59
CA LEU A 84 33.14 14.59 5.58
C LEU A 84 33.06 15.16 4.15
N GLY A 85 33.66 14.48 3.17
CA GLY A 85 33.60 14.86 1.76
C GLY A 85 32.24 14.66 1.08
N LEU A 86 31.30 13.93 1.71
CA LEU A 86 29.94 13.73 1.19
C LEU A 86 29.02 14.94 1.43
N ARG A 87 29.33 15.78 2.42
CA ARG A 87 28.52 16.94 2.83
C ARG A 87 28.07 17.86 1.68
N PRO A 88 28.96 18.36 0.80
CA PRO A 88 28.54 19.24 -0.30
C PRO A 88 27.57 18.54 -1.26
N TRP A 89 27.72 17.22 -1.47
CA TRP A 89 26.85 16.43 -2.33
C TRP A 89 25.47 16.19 -1.71
N LEU A 90 25.38 16.08 -0.39
CA LEU A 90 24.09 16.05 0.32
C LEU A 90 23.36 17.38 0.17
N VAL A 91 24.06 18.51 0.31
CA VAL A 91 23.50 19.84 0.08
C VAL A 91 23.03 19.99 -1.37
N LEU A 92 23.86 19.59 -2.34
CA LEU A 92 23.50 19.62 -3.75
C LEU A 92 22.27 18.75 -4.04
N GLY A 93 22.19 17.54 -3.47
CA GLY A 93 21.03 16.67 -3.62
C GLY A 93 19.75 17.23 -2.98
N MET A 94 19.86 17.90 -1.83
CA MET A 94 18.72 18.60 -1.21
C MET A 94 18.24 19.77 -2.08
N LEU A 95 19.15 20.58 -2.62
CA LEU A 95 18.82 21.68 -3.52
C LEU A 95 18.18 21.17 -4.82
N ALA A 96 18.77 20.15 -5.45
CA ALA A 96 18.22 19.52 -6.65
C ALA A 96 16.82 18.94 -6.40
N GLY A 97 16.62 18.22 -5.28
CA GLY A 97 15.32 17.71 -4.90
C GLY A 97 14.29 18.81 -4.65
N ALA A 98 14.67 19.89 -3.96
CA ALA A 98 13.78 21.03 -3.72
C ALA A 98 13.37 21.74 -5.02
N LEU A 99 14.30 21.91 -5.96
CA LEU A 99 14.03 22.50 -7.27
C LEU A 99 13.08 21.64 -8.11
N VAL A 100 13.31 20.32 -8.16
CA VAL A 100 12.42 19.39 -8.88
C VAL A 100 11.02 19.39 -8.27
N ALA A 101 10.92 19.43 -6.94
CA ALA A 101 9.63 19.49 -6.25
C ALA A 101 8.90 20.82 -6.49
N ALA A 102 9.63 21.93 -6.56
CA ALA A 102 9.09 23.24 -6.91
C ALA A 102 8.56 23.25 -8.36
N ALA A 103 9.36 22.76 -9.31
CA ALA A 103 8.96 22.67 -10.72
C ALA A 103 7.72 21.76 -10.90
N GLY A 104 7.65 20.64 -10.18
CA GLY A 104 6.54 19.70 -10.21
C GLY A 104 5.33 20.08 -9.35
N HIS A 105 5.32 21.25 -8.70
CA HIS A 105 4.27 21.66 -7.76
C HIS A 105 3.95 20.59 -6.70
N ALA A 106 4.98 19.82 -6.30
CA ALA A 106 4.84 18.69 -5.40
C ALA A 106 4.81 19.10 -3.92
N TRP A 107 5.01 20.38 -3.63
CA TRP A 107 4.91 20.94 -2.28
C TRP A 107 3.44 20.96 -1.83
N ALA A 108 3.09 20.00 -0.98
CA ALA A 108 1.79 19.93 -0.34
C ALA A 108 1.97 19.92 1.17
N TRP A 109 1.24 20.79 1.87
CA TRP A 109 1.13 20.71 3.31
C TRP A 109 0.22 19.55 3.68
N ARG A 110 0.80 18.48 4.22
CA ARG A 110 0.08 17.26 4.64
C ARG A 110 0.21 17.00 6.15
N ALA A 111 0.69 17.98 6.91
CA ALA A 111 0.93 17.83 8.34
C ALA A 111 -0.35 18.09 9.15
N GLY A 112 -0.82 17.08 9.86
CA GLY A 112 -1.91 17.12 10.82
C GLY A 112 -1.65 16.11 11.92
N ILE A 113 -0.95 16.52 12.98
CA ILE A 113 -0.64 15.62 14.10
C ILE A 113 -1.84 15.59 15.04
N HIS A 114 -2.53 14.45 15.11
CA HIS A 114 -3.57 14.20 16.09
C HIS A 114 -3.10 13.13 17.10
N TRP A 115 -3.53 13.23 18.36
CA TRP A 115 -3.15 12.26 19.40
C TRP A 115 -3.66 10.84 19.09
N THR A 116 -4.80 10.72 18.42
CA THR A 116 -5.35 9.46 17.90
C THR A 116 -4.41 8.78 16.90
N SER A 117 -3.66 9.57 16.13
CA SER A 117 -2.71 9.09 15.12
C SER A 117 -1.52 8.36 15.74
N ALA A 118 -1.11 8.70 16.97
CA ALA A 118 0.01 8.04 17.64
C ALA A 118 -0.30 6.57 17.98
N TRP A 119 -1.50 6.30 18.53
CA TRP A 119 -1.94 4.93 18.80
C TRP A 119 -2.18 4.15 17.49
N ALA A 120 -2.74 4.82 16.49
CA ALA A 120 -2.90 4.24 15.16
C ALA A 120 -1.55 3.83 14.55
N LEU A 121 -0.51 4.66 14.70
CA LEU A 121 0.85 4.38 14.24
C LEU A 121 1.45 3.17 14.96
N VAL A 122 1.27 3.04 16.28
CA VAL A 122 1.77 1.87 17.02
C VAL A 122 1.09 0.60 16.53
N ARG A 123 -0.24 0.63 16.37
CA ARG A 123 -1.01 -0.51 15.84
C ARG A 123 -0.58 -0.86 14.41
N LEU A 124 -0.39 0.16 13.57
CA LEU A 124 0.06 -0.01 12.19
C LEU A 124 1.47 -0.59 12.16
N GLY A 125 2.44 0.02 12.85
CA GLY A 125 3.82 -0.43 12.91
C GLY A 125 4.00 -1.84 13.46
N ALA A 126 3.19 -2.21 14.47
CA ALA A 126 3.23 -3.55 15.07
C ALA A 126 2.94 -4.66 14.05
N TRP A 127 2.06 -4.43 13.09
CA TRP A 127 1.69 -5.42 12.07
C TRP A 127 2.42 -5.18 10.73
N PHE A 128 2.55 -3.93 10.31
CA PHE A 128 3.15 -3.54 9.03
C PHE A 128 4.64 -3.89 8.96
N LEU A 129 5.39 -3.59 10.03
CA LEU A 129 6.83 -3.88 10.12
C LEU A 129 7.10 -5.24 10.77
N TRP A 130 6.07 -6.05 11.02
CA TRP A 130 6.24 -7.38 11.59
C TRP A 130 7.02 -8.28 10.62
N PRO A 131 7.96 -9.11 11.09
CA PRO A 131 8.49 -9.23 12.46
C PRO A 131 9.71 -8.32 12.70
N GLY A 132 10.14 -7.55 11.70
CA GLY A 132 11.39 -6.79 11.70
C GLY A 132 11.51 -5.78 12.83
N TRP A 133 10.40 -5.16 13.27
CA TRP A 133 10.44 -4.19 14.36
C TRP A 133 10.91 -4.79 15.70
N LEU A 134 10.55 -6.05 16.00
CA LEU A 134 11.00 -6.74 17.22
C LEU A 134 12.53 -6.88 17.24
N LEU A 135 13.09 -7.30 16.10
CA LEU A 135 14.53 -7.45 15.93
C LEU A 135 15.25 -6.09 15.91
N ALA A 136 14.62 -5.06 15.32
CA ALA A 136 15.15 -3.71 15.31
C ALA A 136 15.20 -3.12 16.74
N LEU A 137 14.13 -3.24 17.52
CA LEU A 137 14.11 -2.82 18.93
C LEU A 137 15.14 -3.58 19.76
N TRP A 138 15.25 -4.89 19.57
CA TRP A 138 16.27 -5.71 20.24
C TRP A 138 17.69 -5.21 19.93
N THR A 139 17.95 -4.84 18.68
CA THR A 139 19.24 -4.27 18.25
C THR A 139 19.50 -2.94 18.93
N LEU A 140 18.54 -2.01 18.92
CA LEU A 140 18.67 -0.71 19.57
C LEU A 140 18.89 -0.84 21.08
N TRP A 141 18.19 -1.78 21.73
CA TRP A 141 18.36 -2.05 23.16
C TRP A 141 19.74 -2.64 23.49
N ARG A 142 20.17 -3.66 22.75
CA ARG A 142 21.46 -4.32 23.00
C ARG A 142 22.65 -3.41 22.68
N TRP A 143 22.52 -2.56 21.68
CA TRP A 143 23.56 -1.62 21.26
C TRP A 143 23.30 -0.19 21.76
N ARG A 144 22.53 -0.01 22.85
CA ARG A 144 22.15 1.30 23.39
C ARG A 144 23.33 2.23 23.72
N GLN A 145 24.49 1.66 24.04
CA GLN A 145 25.73 2.41 24.31
C GLN A 145 26.50 2.79 23.02
N HIS A 146 26.09 2.26 21.87
CA HIS A 146 26.75 2.42 20.58
C HIS A 146 25.82 3.03 19.52
N LEU A 147 24.71 3.67 19.92
CA LEU A 147 23.73 4.25 18.98
C LEU A 147 24.31 5.34 18.07
N THR A 148 25.37 6.02 18.51
CA THR A 148 26.07 7.06 17.75
C THR A 148 27.01 6.50 16.67
N TYR A 149 27.32 5.21 16.69
CA TYR A 149 28.15 4.61 15.65
C TYR A 149 27.38 4.53 14.34
N ARG A 150 28.07 4.83 13.23
CA ARG A 150 27.47 4.99 11.90
C ARG A 150 26.65 3.79 11.43
N HIS A 151 27.03 2.56 11.82
CA HIS A 151 26.32 1.35 11.43
C HIS A 151 24.92 1.22 12.08
N ILE A 152 24.66 1.92 13.19
CA ILE A 152 23.34 1.98 13.84
C ILE A 152 22.66 3.31 13.57
N ALA A 153 23.41 4.41 13.62
CA ALA A 153 22.88 5.76 13.42
C ALA A 153 22.25 5.95 12.03
N VAL A 154 22.87 5.41 10.97
CA VAL A 154 22.35 5.54 9.60
C VAL A 154 20.97 4.88 9.44
N PRO A 155 20.79 3.58 9.77
CA PRO A 155 19.47 2.97 9.64
C PRO A 155 18.46 3.50 10.66
N SER A 156 18.87 3.85 11.89
CA SER A 156 17.95 4.38 12.91
C SER A 156 17.36 5.74 12.53
N VAL A 157 18.17 6.63 11.94
CA VAL A 157 17.69 7.92 11.43
C VAL A 157 16.71 7.74 10.27
N GLY A 158 16.97 6.81 9.35
CA GLY A 158 16.03 6.50 8.27
C GLY A 158 14.67 6.04 8.80
N VAL A 159 14.68 5.16 9.81
CA VAL A 159 13.44 4.74 10.52
C VAL A 159 12.77 5.90 11.23
N ALA A 160 13.54 6.75 11.93
CA ALA A 160 13.00 7.89 12.66
C ALA A 160 12.31 8.90 11.73
N VAL A 161 12.93 9.24 10.59
CA VAL A 161 12.34 10.14 9.60
C VAL A 161 11.03 9.55 9.04
N ALA A 162 11.01 8.26 8.71
CA ALA A 162 9.80 7.59 8.22
C ALA A 162 8.68 7.54 9.27
N LEU A 163 9.01 7.29 10.54
CA LEU A 163 8.04 7.31 11.65
C LEU A 163 7.46 8.70 11.88
N VAL A 164 8.30 9.74 11.88
CA VAL A 164 7.85 11.14 12.03
C VAL A 164 6.99 11.55 10.84
N ALA A 165 7.37 11.16 9.62
CA ALA A 165 6.58 11.42 8.43
C ALA A 165 5.21 10.72 8.50
N SER A 166 5.18 9.44 8.88
CA SER A 166 3.94 8.68 9.05
C SER A 166 3.03 9.29 10.12
N LEU A 167 3.59 9.69 11.27
CA LEU A 167 2.85 10.39 12.33
C LEU A 167 2.27 11.73 11.86
N SER A 168 3.05 12.49 11.08
CA SER A 168 2.63 13.79 10.56
C SER A 168 1.51 13.68 9.53
N MET A 169 1.41 12.54 8.84
CA MET A 169 0.42 12.24 7.81
C MET A 169 -0.67 11.29 8.32
N ASP A 170 -1.09 11.45 9.58
CA ASP A 170 -2.17 10.69 10.23
C ASP A 170 -1.98 9.15 10.18
N ALA A 171 -0.80 8.68 10.60
CA ALA A 171 -0.41 7.27 10.58
C ALA A 171 -0.46 6.64 9.17
N SER A 172 0.09 7.35 8.18
CA SER A 172 0.17 6.86 6.81
C SER A 172 1.07 5.62 6.68
N ASP A 173 0.53 4.55 6.10
CA ASP A 173 1.23 3.31 5.73
C ASP A 173 2.27 3.52 4.62
N ARG A 174 1.97 4.37 3.64
CA ARG A 174 2.87 4.79 2.56
C ARG A 174 4.16 5.43 3.08
N ALA A 175 4.04 6.35 4.05
CA ALA A 175 5.21 6.96 4.68
C ALA A 175 5.97 5.93 5.54
N LEU A 176 5.26 5.05 6.25
CA LEU A 176 5.85 4.00 7.06
C LEU A 176 6.62 2.96 6.23
N LEU A 177 6.23 2.73 4.97
CA LEU A 177 6.95 1.88 4.02
C LEU A 177 8.43 2.27 3.91
N LEU A 178 8.73 3.56 3.99
CA LEU A 178 10.10 4.08 3.90
C LEU A 178 10.97 3.71 5.11
N ALA A 179 10.38 3.24 6.21
CA ALA A 179 11.13 2.71 7.36
C ALA A 179 11.69 1.31 7.08
N VAL A 180 11.13 0.56 6.12
CA VAL A 180 11.45 -0.86 5.86
C VAL A 180 12.94 -1.11 5.61
N PRO A 181 13.68 -0.31 4.80
CA PRO A 181 15.11 -0.53 4.60
C PRO A 181 15.92 -0.37 5.90
N GLY A 182 15.57 0.63 6.71
CA GLY A 182 16.18 0.89 8.01
C GLY A 182 15.94 -0.25 9.01
N ILE A 183 14.68 -0.68 9.12
CA ILE A 183 14.28 -1.82 9.97
C ILE A 183 14.99 -3.10 9.53
N ALA A 184 15.13 -3.34 8.22
CA ALA A 184 15.81 -4.52 7.71
C ALA A 184 17.30 -4.56 8.04
N VAL A 185 17.98 -3.41 7.98
CA VAL A 185 19.39 -3.30 8.37
C VAL A 185 19.55 -3.50 9.88
N LEU A 186 18.70 -2.87 10.70
CA LEU A 186 18.72 -3.07 12.15
C LEU A 186 18.43 -4.53 12.51
N ALA A 187 17.42 -5.15 11.90
CA ALA A 187 17.09 -6.55 12.12
C ALA A 187 18.25 -7.50 11.76
N ALA A 188 19.05 -7.17 10.74
CA ALA A 188 20.22 -7.97 10.39
C ALA A 188 21.30 -7.93 11.50
N PHE A 189 21.49 -6.79 12.17
CA PHE A 189 22.39 -6.67 13.32
C PHE A 189 21.88 -7.37 14.59
N ALA A 190 20.58 -7.70 14.66
CA ALA A 190 20.04 -8.52 15.74
C ALA A 190 20.57 -9.96 15.67
N LEU A 191 20.76 -10.50 14.46
CA LEU A 191 21.02 -11.92 14.24
C LEU A 191 22.25 -12.47 14.98
N PRO A 192 23.44 -11.82 14.95
CA PRO A 192 24.61 -12.31 15.68
C PRO A 192 24.44 -12.27 17.20
N THR A 193 23.45 -11.54 17.69
CA THR A 193 23.22 -11.34 19.12
C THR A 193 22.28 -12.40 19.70
N LEU A 194 21.51 -13.11 18.88
CA LEU A 194 20.53 -14.09 19.35
C LEU A 194 21.22 -15.37 19.86
N LYS A 195 20.74 -15.89 20.99
CA LYS A 195 21.14 -17.21 21.47
C LYS A 195 20.66 -18.27 20.47
N ARG A 196 21.39 -19.39 20.38
CA ARG A 196 21.06 -20.53 19.49
C ARG A 196 19.62 -21.04 19.67
N SER A 197 19.10 -21.02 20.90
CA SER A 197 17.72 -21.40 21.20
C SER A 197 16.68 -20.46 20.57
N ALA A 198 16.89 -19.15 20.63
CA ALA A 198 15.97 -18.16 20.07
C ALA A 198 15.92 -18.26 18.53
N GLY A 199 17.08 -18.39 17.88
CA GLY A 199 17.13 -18.59 16.42
C GLY A 199 16.42 -19.87 15.97
N SER A 200 16.57 -20.97 16.73
CA SER A 200 15.87 -22.22 16.43
C SER A 200 14.36 -22.14 16.68
N ALA A 201 13.91 -21.37 17.68
CA ALA A 201 12.49 -21.20 17.96
C ALA A 201 11.79 -20.43 16.83
N ILE A 202 12.41 -19.36 16.32
CA ILE A 202 11.91 -18.59 15.17
C ILE A 202 11.77 -19.48 13.93
N ASP A 203 12.74 -20.36 13.68
CA ASP A 203 12.72 -21.29 12.55
C ASP A 203 11.54 -22.26 12.64
N TRP A 204 11.37 -22.95 13.77
CA TRP A 204 10.27 -23.89 13.94
C TRP A 204 8.91 -23.20 13.91
N PHE A 205 8.77 -22.05 14.57
CA PHE A 205 7.56 -21.25 14.50
C PHE A 205 7.20 -20.91 13.06
N SER A 206 8.17 -20.45 12.26
CA SER A 206 7.97 -20.12 10.85
C SER A 206 7.50 -21.34 10.06
N VAL A 207 8.16 -22.51 10.24
CA VAL A 207 7.75 -23.74 9.54
C VAL A 207 6.32 -24.14 9.87
N PHE A 208 5.94 -24.20 11.14
CA PHE A 208 4.57 -24.57 11.54
C PHE A 208 3.54 -23.56 11.05
N PHE A 209 3.80 -22.26 11.27
CA PHE A 209 2.87 -21.19 10.92
C PHE A 209 2.63 -21.09 9.41
N PHE A 210 3.70 -21.00 8.60
CA PHE A 210 3.55 -20.85 7.15
C PHE A 210 3.05 -22.12 6.46
N THR A 211 3.36 -23.30 7.00
CA THR A 211 2.79 -24.55 6.47
C THR A 211 1.30 -24.65 6.79
N ALA A 212 0.87 -24.29 8.01
CA ALA A 212 -0.54 -24.24 8.36
C ALA A 212 -1.31 -23.21 7.51
N LEU A 213 -0.72 -22.04 7.27
CA LEU A 213 -1.29 -21.02 6.40
C LEU A 213 -1.40 -21.49 4.94
N ALA A 214 -0.36 -22.13 4.40
CA ALA A 214 -0.39 -22.72 3.06
C ALA A 214 -1.51 -23.76 2.92
N ILE A 215 -1.66 -24.66 3.91
CA ILE A 215 -2.75 -25.64 3.95
C ILE A 215 -4.11 -24.94 3.98
N ALA A 216 -4.28 -23.89 4.78
CA ALA A 216 -5.53 -23.13 4.83
C ALA A 216 -5.90 -22.51 3.48
N ILE A 217 -4.92 -21.95 2.76
CA ILE A 217 -5.13 -21.41 1.39
C ILE A 217 -5.57 -22.52 0.43
N TRP A 218 -4.93 -23.70 0.49
CA TRP A 218 -5.32 -24.86 -0.32
C TRP A 218 -6.74 -25.34 -0.01
N VAL A 219 -7.11 -25.46 1.27
CA VAL A 219 -8.46 -25.85 1.69
C VAL A 219 -9.50 -24.85 1.18
N PHE A 220 -9.20 -23.56 1.27
CA PHE A 220 -10.07 -22.51 0.76
C PHE A 220 -10.22 -22.58 -0.78
N TYR A 221 -9.12 -22.80 -1.51
CA TYR A 221 -9.14 -22.98 -2.96
C TYR A 221 -9.95 -24.21 -3.39
N LEU A 222 -9.74 -25.36 -2.73
CA LEU A 222 -10.51 -26.57 -3.00
C LEU A 222 -12.00 -26.32 -2.72
N GLY A 223 -12.33 -25.69 -1.59
CA GLY A 223 -13.71 -25.31 -1.26
C GLY A 223 -14.38 -24.43 -2.33
N MET A 224 -13.64 -23.52 -2.97
CA MET A 224 -14.15 -22.71 -4.09
C MET A 224 -14.38 -23.53 -5.37
N MET A 225 -13.47 -24.46 -5.69
CA MET A 225 -13.51 -25.21 -6.95
C MET A 225 -14.46 -26.39 -6.92
N THR A 226 -14.50 -27.13 -5.81
CA THR A 226 -15.28 -28.38 -5.67
C THR A 226 -16.54 -28.23 -4.83
N GLY A 227 -16.69 -27.11 -4.11
CA GLY A 227 -17.77 -26.92 -3.13
C GLY A 227 -17.57 -27.69 -1.81
N THR A 228 -16.46 -28.44 -1.68
CA THR A 228 -16.13 -29.25 -0.50
C THR A 228 -14.81 -28.76 0.11
N PRO A 229 -14.78 -28.38 1.40
CA PRO A 229 -15.81 -28.52 2.43
C PRO A 229 -16.93 -27.46 2.35
N ALA A 230 -18.19 -27.91 2.57
CA ALA A 230 -19.39 -27.08 2.42
C ALA A 230 -19.37 -25.79 3.26
N LYS A 231 -18.76 -25.81 4.44
CA LYS A 231 -18.63 -24.61 5.29
C LYS A 231 -17.79 -23.50 4.65
N ALA A 232 -16.74 -23.86 3.90
CA ALA A 232 -15.91 -22.88 3.20
C ALA A 232 -16.68 -22.31 1.99
N ALA A 233 -17.31 -23.17 1.19
CA ALA A 233 -18.10 -22.76 0.04
C ALA A 233 -19.27 -21.83 0.43
N LEU A 234 -20.02 -22.17 1.48
CA LEU A 234 -21.12 -21.34 1.99
C LEU A 234 -20.66 -19.97 2.48
N ARG A 235 -19.51 -19.91 3.17
CA ARG A 235 -18.94 -18.65 3.64
C ARG A 235 -18.58 -17.73 2.46
N ILE A 236 -18.05 -18.29 1.38
CA ILE A 236 -17.68 -17.52 0.18
C ILE A 236 -18.93 -17.03 -0.56
N ALA A 237 -19.93 -17.90 -0.74
CA ALA A 237 -21.20 -17.52 -1.36
C ALA A 237 -21.93 -16.41 -0.59
N HIS A 238 -21.84 -16.41 0.75
CA HIS A 238 -22.42 -15.36 1.58
C HIS A 238 -21.62 -14.05 1.55
N LEU A 239 -20.29 -14.13 1.47
CA LEU A 239 -19.41 -12.96 1.46
C LEU A 239 -19.30 -12.29 0.08
N LEU A 240 -19.38 -13.06 -1.01
CA LEU A 240 -19.15 -12.59 -2.37
C LEU A 240 -20.27 -13.10 -3.31
N PRO A 241 -21.47 -12.49 -3.23
CA PRO A 241 -22.63 -12.94 -4.00
C PRO A 241 -22.38 -12.79 -5.51
N GLY A 242 -22.56 -13.87 -6.28
CA GLY A 242 -22.35 -13.86 -7.74
C GLY A 242 -20.90 -14.09 -8.17
N PHE A 243 -19.99 -14.42 -7.25
CA PHE A 243 -18.64 -14.85 -7.60
C PHE A 243 -18.64 -16.25 -8.25
N GLY A 244 -18.05 -16.37 -9.44
CA GLY A 244 -17.83 -17.64 -10.13
C GLY A 244 -16.35 -18.04 -10.11
N ALA A 245 -16.04 -19.22 -9.57
CA ALA A 245 -14.68 -19.76 -9.55
C ALA A 245 -14.18 -20.03 -10.98
N ARG A 246 -12.93 -19.63 -11.27
CA ARG A 246 -12.28 -19.83 -12.58
C ARG A 246 -11.04 -20.70 -12.42
N PHE A 247 -11.04 -21.86 -13.06
CA PHE A 247 -9.89 -22.76 -13.05
C PHE A 247 -8.81 -22.30 -14.05
N SER A 248 -7.55 -22.33 -13.61
CA SER A 248 -6.39 -22.07 -14.46
C SER A 248 -5.28 -23.07 -14.17
N ALA A 249 -5.03 -23.96 -15.13
CA ALA A 249 -3.93 -24.92 -15.08
C ALA A 249 -2.53 -24.29 -14.85
N PRO A 250 -2.13 -23.18 -15.52
CA PRO A 250 -0.80 -22.62 -15.31
C PRO A 250 -0.61 -22.05 -13.89
N LEU A 251 -1.60 -21.34 -13.35
CA LEU A 251 -1.55 -20.85 -11.96
C LEU A 251 -1.52 -22.00 -10.94
N LEU A 252 -2.25 -23.08 -11.19
CA LEU A 252 -2.20 -24.27 -10.34
C LEU A 252 -0.81 -24.93 -10.37
N ALA A 253 -0.20 -25.05 -11.55
CA ALA A 253 1.16 -25.61 -11.68
C ALA A 253 2.19 -24.77 -10.91
N LEU A 254 2.11 -23.44 -10.98
CA LEU A 254 2.95 -22.54 -10.19
C LEU A 254 2.72 -22.69 -8.69
N ALA A 255 1.48 -22.82 -8.23
CA ALA A 255 1.15 -23.06 -6.83
C ALA A 255 1.75 -24.38 -6.31
N ILE A 256 1.65 -25.45 -7.09
CA ILE A 256 2.25 -26.76 -6.78
C ILE A 256 3.78 -26.65 -6.74
N ALA A 257 4.40 -25.99 -7.72
CA ALA A 257 5.84 -25.78 -7.75
C ALA A 257 6.33 -24.98 -6.54
N GLY A 258 5.59 -23.94 -6.13
CA GLY A 258 5.86 -23.19 -4.91
C GLY A 258 5.80 -24.05 -3.65
N MET A 259 4.77 -24.90 -3.52
CA MET A 259 4.66 -25.83 -2.39
C MET A 259 5.79 -26.85 -2.37
N ALA A 260 6.19 -27.40 -3.53
CA ALA A 260 7.31 -28.31 -3.64
C ALA A 260 8.64 -27.63 -3.23
N ALA A 261 8.85 -26.39 -3.67
CA ALA A 261 10.02 -25.59 -3.27
C ALA A 261 10.06 -25.32 -1.76
N TRP A 262 8.90 -25.06 -1.14
CA TRP A 262 8.79 -24.92 0.32
C TRP A 262 9.17 -26.21 1.06
N LEU A 263 8.63 -27.36 0.64
CA LEU A 263 8.96 -28.66 1.23
C LEU A 263 10.44 -29.00 1.05
N ALA A 264 11.02 -28.71 -0.11
CA ALA A 264 12.45 -28.86 -0.37
C ALA A 264 13.29 -27.96 0.56
N LEU A 265 12.87 -26.71 0.79
CA LEU A 265 13.53 -25.78 1.71
C LEU A 265 13.44 -26.26 3.17
N VAL A 266 12.28 -26.73 3.61
CA VAL A 266 12.09 -27.29 4.96
C VAL A 266 12.94 -28.54 5.15
N ARG A 267 12.97 -29.44 4.16
CA ARG A 267 13.82 -30.64 4.17
C ARG A 267 15.31 -30.29 4.19
N TRP A 268 15.73 -29.31 3.38
CA TRP A 268 17.10 -28.79 3.41
C TRP A 268 17.46 -28.22 4.78
N ARG A 269 16.52 -27.52 5.43
CA ARG A 269 16.76 -26.92 6.75
C ARG A 269 16.87 -27.94 7.87
N THR A 270 16.12 -29.04 7.80
CA THR A 270 16.15 -30.14 8.78
C THR A 270 17.30 -31.12 8.51
N ALA A 271 17.81 -31.19 7.28
CA ALA A 271 19.03 -31.92 6.93
C ALA A 271 20.28 -31.20 7.49
N ARG A 272 20.97 -31.85 8.42
CA ARG A 272 22.01 -31.27 9.28
C ARG A 272 23.30 -30.92 8.52
N VAL A 273 23.51 -29.66 8.12
CA VAL A 273 24.86 -29.11 7.81
C VAL A 273 24.99 -27.61 8.15
N GLN A 274 26.02 -27.27 8.95
CA GLN A 274 26.72 -25.97 9.21
C GLN A 274 25.92 -24.68 9.55
N HIS A 275 26.51 -23.91 10.49
CA HIS A 275 25.96 -22.76 11.22
C HIS A 275 26.14 -21.44 10.46
N ALA A 276 25.25 -21.12 9.53
CA ALA A 276 25.32 -19.84 8.83
C ALA A 276 24.23 -18.88 9.33
N LEU A 277 24.64 -17.69 9.79
CA LEU A 277 23.82 -16.68 10.51
C LEU A 277 22.56 -16.21 9.76
N TRP A 278 22.55 -16.31 8.43
CA TRP A 278 21.45 -15.96 7.55
C TRP A 278 20.29 -16.97 7.56
N LYS A 279 20.51 -18.22 8.00
CA LYS A 279 19.51 -19.29 7.96
C LYS A 279 18.22 -18.96 8.72
N SER A 280 18.32 -18.23 9.85
CA SER A 280 17.15 -17.94 10.68
C SER A 280 16.15 -16.97 10.07
N LEU A 281 16.54 -16.24 9.02
CA LEU A 281 15.64 -15.33 8.31
C LEU A 281 15.13 -15.90 6.98
N VAL A 282 15.72 -16.98 6.49
CA VAL A 282 15.33 -17.60 5.21
C VAL A 282 13.94 -18.22 5.33
N LEU A 283 13.68 -19.02 6.36
CA LEU A 283 12.37 -19.67 6.56
C LEU A 283 11.21 -18.66 6.65
N PRO A 284 11.26 -17.62 7.50
CA PRO A 284 10.17 -16.65 7.56
C PRO A 284 10.00 -15.87 6.24
N ALA A 285 11.11 -15.43 5.61
CA ALA A 285 11.02 -14.69 4.35
C ALA A 285 10.44 -15.57 3.21
N SER A 286 10.89 -16.81 3.08
CA SER A 286 10.36 -17.76 2.10
C SER A 286 8.93 -18.19 2.40
N GLY A 287 8.53 -18.24 3.68
CA GLY A 287 7.18 -18.58 4.09
C GLY A 287 6.18 -17.48 3.74
N VAL A 288 6.58 -16.21 3.94
CA VAL A 288 5.84 -15.04 3.45
C VAL A 288 5.75 -15.07 1.92
N ALA A 289 6.86 -15.32 1.22
CA ALA A 289 6.89 -15.41 -0.23
C ALA A 289 5.99 -16.54 -0.77
N LEU A 290 6.01 -17.72 -0.15
CA LEU A 290 5.12 -18.84 -0.49
C LEU A 290 3.66 -18.46 -0.29
N SER A 291 3.34 -17.89 0.86
CA SER A 291 1.96 -17.52 1.20
C SER A 291 1.42 -16.49 0.21
N TRP A 292 2.25 -15.51 -0.15
CA TRP A 292 1.90 -14.53 -1.18
C TRP A 292 1.76 -15.15 -2.56
N LEU A 293 2.67 -16.04 -2.97
CA LEU A 293 2.59 -16.77 -4.23
C LEU A 293 1.32 -17.61 -4.32
N LEU A 294 0.94 -18.32 -3.26
CA LEU A 294 -0.31 -19.09 -3.20
C LEU A 294 -1.53 -18.17 -3.25
N LEU A 295 -1.52 -17.02 -2.57
CA LEU A 295 -2.60 -16.02 -2.66
C LEU A 295 -2.73 -15.45 -4.07
N LEU A 296 -1.63 -15.11 -4.74
CA LEU A 296 -1.65 -14.55 -6.10
C LEU A 296 -1.90 -15.59 -7.20
N THR A 297 -1.80 -16.89 -6.91
CA THR A 297 -2.10 -17.95 -7.88
C THR A 297 -3.49 -18.54 -7.67
N LEU A 298 -3.79 -18.96 -6.43
CA LEU A 298 -5.04 -19.64 -6.08
C LEU A 298 -6.13 -18.68 -5.60
N GLY A 299 -5.74 -17.62 -4.88
CA GLY A 299 -6.65 -16.64 -4.28
C GLY A 299 -6.96 -15.43 -5.18
N LEU A 300 -6.22 -15.22 -6.27
CA LEU A 300 -6.30 -13.99 -7.06
C LEU A 300 -7.72 -13.71 -7.59
N PRO A 301 -8.47 -14.68 -8.15
CA PRO A 301 -9.82 -14.38 -8.68
C PRO A 301 -10.78 -13.87 -7.62
N VAL A 302 -10.73 -14.43 -6.39
CA VAL A 302 -11.62 -13.99 -5.31
C VAL A 302 -11.18 -12.63 -4.76
N ILE A 303 -9.88 -12.37 -4.67
CA ILE A 303 -9.34 -11.09 -4.21
C ILE A 303 -9.67 -9.99 -5.22
N ASP A 304 -9.54 -10.27 -6.51
CA ASP A 304 -9.93 -9.35 -7.59
C ASP A 304 -11.42 -9.04 -7.52
N TYR A 305 -12.29 -10.05 -7.40
CA TYR A 305 -13.73 -9.80 -7.26
C TYR A 305 -14.07 -9.00 -6.00
N ALA A 306 -13.42 -9.28 -4.87
CA ALA A 306 -13.64 -8.57 -3.61
C ALA A 306 -13.22 -7.09 -3.70
N ARG A 307 -12.06 -6.80 -4.29
CA ARG A 307 -11.45 -5.46 -4.31
C ARG A 307 -11.78 -4.64 -5.55
N SER A 308 -12.20 -5.27 -6.65
CA SER A 308 -12.47 -4.57 -7.90
C SER A 308 -13.75 -3.74 -7.82
N TYR A 309 -13.72 -2.56 -8.43
CA TYR A 309 -14.90 -1.73 -8.64
C TYR A 309 -15.71 -2.18 -9.86
N ARG A 310 -15.24 -3.15 -10.66
CA ARG A 310 -15.94 -3.60 -11.88
C ARG A 310 -17.41 -3.97 -11.66
N PRO A 311 -17.77 -4.85 -10.70
CA PRO A 311 -19.18 -5.21 -10.51
C PRO A 311 -20.04 -4.01 -10.16
N TRP A 312 -19.49 -3.06 -9.39
CA TRP A 312 -20.16 -1.83 -9.00
C TRP A 312 -20.37 -0.87 -10.19
N VAL A 313 -19.35 -0.66 -11.03
CA VAL A 313 -19.50 0.15 -12.25
C VAL A 313 -20.53 -0.44 -13.20
N TYR A 314 -20.56 -1.77 -13.37
CA TYR A 314 -21.56 -2.43 -14.21
C TYR A 314 -23.00 -2.20 -13.72
N MET A 315 -23.24 -2.12 -12.41
CA MET A 315 -24.56 -1.80 -11.87
C MET A 315 -24.97 -0.34 -12.13
N ILE A 316 -24.03 0.61 -12.06
CA ILE A 316 -24.29 2.02 -12.41
C ILE A 316 -24.60 2.15 -13.90
N ALA A 317 -23.86 1.43 -14.76
CA ALA A 317 -24.05 1.45 -16.21
C ALA A 317 -25.43 0.93 -16.67
N GLN A 318 -26.17 0.22 -15.82
CA GLN A 318 -27.56 -0.16 -16.09
C GLN A 318 -28.54 1.03 -15.95
N HIS A 319 -28.16 2.07 -15.22
CA HIS A 319 -29.00 3.24 -14.92
C HIS A 319 -28.53 4.52 -15.65
N VAL A 320 -27.26 4.56 -16.07
CA VAL A 320 -26.63 5.70 -16.73
C VAL A 320 -26.19 5.31 -18.14
N PRO A 321 -26.66 5.98 -19.20
CA PRO A 321 -26.27 5.67 -20.57
C PRO A 321 -24.77 5.91 -20.83
N ASN A 322 -24.17 5.08 -21.68
CA ASN A 322 -22.78 5.24 -22.11
C ASN A 322 -22.53 6.59 -22.82
N GLY A 323 -21.35 7.18 -22.61
CA GLY A 323 -20.93 8.43 -23.25
C GLY A 323 -21.58 9.71 -22.69
N THR A 324 -22.37 9.64 -21.62
CA THR A 324 -22.95 10.81 -20.97
C THR A 324 -21.97 11.50 -20.01
N CYS A 325 -22.24 12.77 -19.69
CA CYS A 325 -21.53 13.42 -18.58
C CYS A 325 -22.15 12.99 -17.25
N VAL A 326 -21.29 12.72 -16.26
CA VAL A 326 -21.68 12.31 -14.91
C VAL A 326 -20.94 13.19 -13.90
N ALA A 327 -21.70 13.90 -13.08
CA ALA A 327 -21.18 14.57 -11.91
C ALA A 327 -20.96 13.53 -10.79
N ALA A 328 -19.82 13.55 -10.09
CA ALA A 328 -19.51 12.53 -9.08
C ALA A 328 -18.86 13.12 -7.83
N GLN A 329 -19.51 12.91 -6.68
CA GLN A 329 -18.98 13.18 -5.34
C GLN A 329 -18.60 11.85 -4.67
N LEU A 330 -17.49 11.29 -5.13
CA LEU A 330 -17.02 9.96 -4.77
C LEU A 330 -15.54 9.98 -4.37
N PRO A 331 -15.05 8.98 -3.61
CA PRO A 331 -13.63 8.84 -3.34
C PRO A 331 -12.82 8.68 -4.64
N ARG A 332 -11.57 9.14 -4.63
CA ARG A 332 -10.69 9.15 -5.81
C ARG A 332 -10.52 7.77 -6.47
N SER A 333 -10.55 6.69 -5.70
CA SER A 333 -10.47 5.32 -6.20
C SER A 333 -11.69 4.95 -7.06
N ALA A 334 -12.89 5.35 -6.63
CA ALA A 334 -14.12 5.12 -7.37
C ALA A 334 -14.18 6.00 -8.63
N LEU A 335 -13.74 7.26 -8.56
CA LEU A 335 -13.62 8.14 -9.73
C LEU A 335 -12.69 7.53 -10.79
N ALA A 336 -11.48 7.13 -10.41
CA ALA A 336 -10.54 6.48 -11.32
C ALA A 336 -11.09 5.18 -11.92
N ALA A 337 -11.87 4.42 -11.14
CA ALA A 337 -12.52 3.22 -11.65
C ALA A 337 -13.59 3.54 -12.70
N LEU A 338 -14.41 4.58 -12.48
CA LEU A 338 -15.41 5.02 -13.44
C LEU A 338 -14.75 5.50 -14.74
N GLU A 339 -13.68 6.29 -14.68
CA GLU A 339 -12.94 6.75 -15.86
C GLU A 339 -12.31 5.60 -16.64
N ASN A 340 -11.83 4.56 -15.94
CA ASN A 340 -11.15 3.44 -16.56
C ASN A 340 -12.12 2.39 -17.15
N TYR A 341 -13.30 2.22 -16.56
CA TYR A 341 -14.26 1.19 -16.98
C TYR A 341 -15.43 1.73 -17.82
N THR A 342 -15.55 3.04 -17.98
CA THR A 342 -16.61 3.68 -18.77
C THR A 342 -16.04 4.73 -19.72
N ASN A 343 -16.84 5.12 -20.72
CA ASN A 343 -16.52 6.26 -21.58
C ASN A 343 -17.25 7.54 -21.12
N TRP A 344 -17.55 7.67 -19.82
CA TRP A 344 -18.23 8.85 -19.27
C TRP A 344 -17.26 10.02 -19.13
N ARG A 345 -17.79 11.23 -19.30
CA ARG A 345 -17.07 12.45 -18.90
C ARG A 345 -17.41 12.71 -17.44
N ILE A 346 -16.42 12.57 -16.57
CA ILE A 346 -16.63 12.73 -15.14
C ILE A 346 -16.30 14.16 -14.71
N ASP A 347 -17.26 14.81 -14.08
CA ASP A 347 -17.07 16.08 -13.41
C ASP A 347 -17.06 15.83 -11.89
N ALA A 348 -15.92 16.08 -11.25
CA ALA A 348 -15.72 15.86 -9.82
C ALA A 348 -15.16 17.10 -9.11
N GLN A 349 -15.26 18.29 -9.73
CA GLN A 349 -14.67 19.52 -9.19
C GLN A 349 -15.67 20.34 -8.38
N GLY A 350 -15.35 20.58 -7.12
CA GLY A 350 -16.14 21.44 -6.22
C GLY A 350 -17.47 20.81 -5.78
N ASP A 351 -18.45 21.65 -5.45
CA ASP A 351 -19.81 21.19 -5.13
C ASP A 351 -20.60 20.91 -6.43
N VAL A 352 -20.24 19.79 -7.06
CA VAL A 352 -20.79 19.35 -8.35
C VAL A 352 -22.31 19.21 -8.36
N ALA A 353 -22.96 19.06 -7.19
CA ALA A 353 -24.42 18.99 -7.11
C ALA A 353 -25.09 20.32 -7.50
N ARG A 354 -24.38 21.44 -7.33
CA ARG A 354 -24.85 22.80 -7.65
C ARG A 354 -24.24 23.37 -8.91
N THR A 355 -22.97 23.07 -9.19
CA THR A 355 -22.19 23.72 -10.24
C THR A 355 -22.17 22.95 -11.57
N SER A 356 -22.34 21.63 -11.53
CA SER A 356 -22.27 20.83 -12.75
C SER A 356 -23.52 21.00 -13.60
N GLU A 357 -23.37 20.91 -14.93
CA GLU A 357 -24.48 20.84 -15.90
C GLU A 357 -24.81 19.39 -16.32
N CYS A 358 -24.11 18.42 -15.73
CA CYS A 358 -24.24 17.04 -16.18
C CYS A 358 -25.64 16.46 -15.86
N PRO A 359 -26.17 15.55 -16.70
CA PRO A 359 -27.51 14.99 -16.56
C PRO A 359 -27.63 13.99 -15.41
N TYR A 360 -26.52 13.39 -14.96
CA TYR A 360 -26.48 12.42 -13.86
C TYR A 360 -25.53 12.88 -12.76
N LEU A 361 -25.87 12.54 -11.52
CA LEU A 361 -25.07 12.81 -10.32
C LEU A 361 -24.93 11.52 -9.51
N LEU A 362 -23.71 11.18 -9.14
CA LEU A 362 -23.35 10.08 -8.25
C LEU A 362 -22.87 10.65 -6.93
N VAL A 363 -23.45 10.18 -5.83
CA VAL A 363 -23.07 10.61 -4.47
C VAL A 363 -22.79 9.38 -3.61
N ASP A 364 -21.66 9.40 -2.92
CA ASP A 364 -21.34 8.41 -1.89
C ASP A 364 -22.27 8.64 -0.69
N GLU A 365 -22.96 7.59 -0.25
CA GLU A 365 -23.89 7.67 0.86
C GLU A 365 -23.63 6.56 1.87
N ASN A 366 -23.85 6.88 3.15
CA ASN A 366 -23.88 5.86 4.17
C ASN A 366 -25.28 5.22 4.16
N PRO A 367 -25.40 3.87 4.06
CA PRO A 367 -26.70 3.19 4.09
C PRO A 367 -27.56 3.54 5.32
N ARG A 368 -26.94 3.92 6.44
CA ARG A 368 -27.62 4.30 7.69
C ARG A 368 -28.07 5.76 7.71
N SER A 369 -27.62 6.58 6.78
CA SER A 369 -27.97 8.00 6.67
C SER A 369 -28.02 8.40 5.20
N PRO A 370 -29.10 8.02 4.48
CA PRO A 370 -29.26 8.31 3.06
C PRO A 370 -29.25 9.82 2.80
N VAL A 371 -28.58 10.24 1.73
CA VAL A 371 -28.49 11.65 1.37
C VAL A 371 -29.80 12.06 0.68
N PRO A 372 -30.51 13.09 1.18
CA PRO A 372 -31.72 13.57 0.51
C PRO A 372 -31.39 14.13 -0.87
N ALA A 373 -32.31 13.95 -1.83
CA ALA A 373 -32.13 14.41 -3.20
C ALA A 373 -31.84 15.93 -3.24
N PRO A 374 -30.73 16.37 -3.84
CA PRO A 374 -30.45 17.79 -3.98
C PRO A 374 -31.53 18.49 -4.82
N PRO A 375 -31.75 19.82 -4.64
CA PRO A 375 -32.77 20.55 -5.39
C PRO A 375 -32.55 20.43 -6.91
N GLY A 376 -33.59 20.09 -7.66
CA GLY A 376 -33.50 19.90 -9.11
C GLY A 376 -32.98 18.52 -9.55
N TRP A 377 -32.79 17.59 -8.60
CA TRP A 377 -32.38 16.21 -8.88
C TRP A 377 -33.46 15.23 -8.42
N THR A 378 -33.68 14.19 -9.21
CA THR A 378 -34.57 13.06 -8.89
C THR A 378 -33.74 11.81 -8.70
N LEU A 379 -33.98 11.10 -7.60
CA LEU A 379 -33.34 9.82 -7.30
C LEU A 379 -33.78 8.76 -8.33
N VAL A 380 -32.82 8.05 -8.91
CA VAL A 380 -33.05 6.95 -9.86
C VAL A 380 -32.84 5.61 -9.19
N ALA A 381 -31.74 5.43 -8.46
CA ALA A 381 -31.40 4.16 -7.83
C ALA A 381 -30.44 4.33 -6.65
N HIS A 382 -30.55 3.42 -5.68
CA HIS A 382 -29.54 3.18 -4.65
C HIS A 382 -28.78 1.91 -4.97
N LEU A 383 -27.45 2.00 -5.08
CA LEU A 383 -26.60 0.90 -5.49
C LEU A 383 -25.64 0.55 -4.36
N HIS A 384 -25.67 -0.71 -3.95
CA HIS A 384 -24.79 -1.25 -2.91
C HIS A 384 -23.69 -2.07 -3.57
N ARG A 385 -22.44 -1.85 -3.18
CA ARG A 385 -21.35 -2.66 -3.69
C ARG A 385 -21.46 -4.11 -3.17
N PRO A 386 -21.37 -5.15 -4.02
CA PRO A 386 -21.64 -6.53 -3.58
C PRO A 386 -20.61 -7.06 -2.59
N SER A 387 -19.37 -6.57 -2.68
CA SER A 387 -18.26 -6.96 -1.82
C SER A 387 -18.10 -6.11 -0.56
N GLU A 388 -18.74 -4.93 -0.48
CA GLU A 388 -18.59 -3.98 0.62
C GLU A 388 -19.94 -3.36 0.98
N ARG A 389 -20.55 -3.83 2.07
CA ARG A 389 -21.95 -3.49 2.42
C ARG A 389 -22.13 -2.06 2.93
N ASP A 390 -21.05 -1.41 3.35
CA ASP A 390 -21.09 -0.05 3.91
C ASP A 390 -20.86 1.03 2.83
N GLU A 391 -20.46 0.66 1.61
CA GLU A 391 -20.36 1.57 0.45
C GLU A 391 -21.69 1.52 -0.34
N SER A 392 -22.51 2.57 -0.20
CA SER A 392 -23.70 2.78 -1.04
C SER A 392 -23.52 4.02 -1.89
N THR A 393 -24.07 3.98 -3.10
CA THR A 393 -24.02 5.08 -4.05
C THR A 393 -25.44 5.40 -4.51
N ALA A 394 -25.84 6.65 -4.31
CA ALA A 394 -27.08 7.17 -4.86
C ALA A 394 -26.84 7.70 -6.28
N VAL A 395 -27.68 7.26 -7.20
CA VAL A 395 -27.72 7.74 -8.59
C VAL A 395 -28.88 8.70 -8.74
N PHE A 396 -28.59 9.94 -9.07
CA PHE A 396 -29.58 10.97 -9.36
C PHE A 396 -29.56 11.36 -10.83
N LYS A 397 -30.73 11.74 -11.34
CA LYS A 397 -30.91 12.34 -12.67
C LYS A 397 -31.45 13.75 -12.51
N ARG A 398 -30.98 14.68 -13.34
CA ARG A 398 -31.48 16.06 -13.32
C ARG A 398 -32.95 16.09 -13.72
N ALA A 399 -33.76 16.73 -12.90
CA ALA A 399 -35.16 17.00 -13.23
C ALA A 399 -35.21 17.98 -14.40
N VAL A 400 -35.83 17.58 -15.51
CA VAL A 400 -36.13 18.51 -16.60
C VAL A 400 -37.19 19.46 -16.06
N ALA A 401 -36.88 20.77 -16.02
CA ALA A 401 -37.89 21.77 -15.69
C ALA A 401 -39.08 21.61 -16.66
N PRO A 402 -40.33 21.52 -16.18
CA PRO A 402 -41.48 21.44 -17.08
C PRO A 402 -41.45 22.64 -18.02
N SER A 403 -41.38 22.38 -19.32
CA SER A 403 -41.41 23.41 -20.36
C SER A 403 -42.71 24.23 -20.21
N PRO A 404 -42.67 25.57 -20.11
CA PRO A 404 -43.86 26.40 -19.91
C PRO A 404 -44.84 26.43 -21.10
N HIS A 405 -44.57 25.71 -22.19
CA HIS A 405 -45.37 25.76 -23.42
C HIS A 405 -46.37 24.60 -23.64
N ALA A 406 -46.54 23.68 -22.68
CA ALA A 406 -47.53 22.60 -22.82
C ALA A 406 -48.96 22.98 -22.37
N GLY A 407 -49.18 24.24 -21.97
CA GLY A 407 -50.45 24.70 -21.38
C GLY A 407 -51.49 25.28 -22.35
N GLU A 408 -51.16 25.50 -23.63
CA GLU A 408 -52.01 26.33 -24.52
C GLU A 408 -52.77 25.57 -25.62
N PHE A 409 -52.46 24.30 -25.90
CA PHE A 409 -53.18 23.53 -26.93
C PHE A 409 -54.38 22.71 -26.39
N GLY A 410 -54.56 22.62 -25.07
CA GLY A 410 -55.64 21.84 -24.45
C GLY A 410 -56.97 22.57 -24.25
N ARG A 411 -57.05 23.89 -24.51
CA ARG A 411 -58.21 24.72 -24.13
C ARG A 411 -59.11 25.16 -25.28
N VAL A 412 -58.83 24.78 -26.53
CA VAL A 412 -59.65 25.15 -27.71
C VAL A 412 -60.61 24.03 -28.17
N ALA A 413 -60.47 22.80 -27.67
CA ALA A 413 -61.31 21.67 -28.09
C ALA A 413 -62.60 21.45 -27.28
N GLN A 414 -62.99 22.40 -26.41
CA GLN A 414 -64.22 22.30 -25.59
C GLN A 414 -65.25 23.40 -25.83
N ALA A 415 -65.10 24.20 -26.88
CA ALA A 415 -66.10 25.19 -27.28
C ALA A 415 -66.27 25.23 -28.80
N ARG A 416 -66.90 24.20 -29.37
CA ARG A 416 -67.82 24.32 -30.52
C ARG A 416 -68.62 23.05 -30.73
#